data_AF-A0A972L3J3-F1
#
_entry.id   AF-A0A972L3J3-F1
#
_cell.length_a   1.000
_cell.length_b   1.000
_cell.length_c   1.000
_cell.angle_alpha   90.00
_cell.angle_beta   90.00
_cell.angle_gamma   90.00
#
_symmetry.space_group_name_H-M   'P 1'
#
loop_
_entity.id
_entity.type
_entity.pdbx_description
1 polymer ?
#
loop_
_entity_poly.entity_id
_entity_poly.type
_entity_poly.pdbx_seq_one_letter_code
_entity_poly.pdbx_strand_id
1 'polypeptide(L)'
;MKRKFFSYFLLSIVFVMGMMVSCTKEGPAGKDGAPGKDGEDGINGQDGTATCVQCHDNSQVKFAKTLQWEASVHATGGNFERNDADCAACHTSQGFLQRMANGTMEADGTVENPNPQNCYTCHNIHSTYTPDDWGFTYNAPVKLWINDETVDFGKGNLCINCHQARIPDPFPVVGGSDVEIGSPYWGAHHGPQGLILGGTGAFEIGDGYSNGLHTTLVTDGCVTCHMATAYGTQAGGHTMNITYMYHGHEVINTAGCISCHTDASALNDKIEATQTEFDELLATLGDLLIAQGIMDENFRAIPGTMTATQAGVLMNFNMVREDGSHGVHNGNYVRAILNNSIAAMQ
;
A
#
# COMPACT_ATOMS: atom_id res chain seq x y z
N MET A 1 73.66 -37.28 44.56
CA MET A 1 72.31 -37.90 44.52
C MET A 1 71.86 -38.29 43.10
N LYS A 2 72.73 -38.91 42.28
CA LYS A 2 72.37 -39.34 40.89
C LYS A 2 72.80 -40.78 40.52
N ARG A 3 73.26 -41.60 41.49
CA ARG A 3 73.67 -43.01 41.25
C ARG A 3 72.77 -44.08 41.89
N LYS A 4 71.71 -43.70 42.61
CA LYS A 4 70.77 -44.66 43.21
C LYS A 4 69.49 -44.89 42.40
N PHE A 5 69.22 -44.09 41.37
CA PHE A 5 68.01 -44.25 40.53
C PHE A 5 68.18 -45.24 39.36
N PHE A 6 69.42 -45.51 38.92
CA PHE A 6 69.68 -46.41 37.80
C PHE A 6 69.70 -47.91 38.20
N SER A 7 69.86 -48.21 39.49
CA SER A 7 69.94 -49.60 39.98
C SER A 7 68.60 -50.24 40.32
N TYR A 8 67.53 -49.45 40.47
CA TYR A 8 66.18 -49.97 40.73
C TYR A 8 65.35 -50.17 39.45
N PHE A 9 65.78 -49.59 38.32
CA PHE A 9 65.10 -49.73 37.03
C PHE A 9 65.53 -50.98 36.26
N LEU A 10 66.74 -51.50 36.51
CA LEU A 10 67.20 -52.76 35.89
C LEU A 10 66.78 -54.02 36.66
N LEU A 11 66.44 -53.91 37.95
CA LEU A 11 66.02 -55.06 38.76
C LEU A 11 64.53 -55.38 38.59
N SER A 12 63.71 -54.41 38.16
CA SER A 12 62.27 -54.58 37.91
C SER A 12 61.96 -55.19 36.54
N ILE A 13 62.87 -55.11 35.56
CA ILE A 13 62.69 -55.68 34.21
C ILE A 13 63.01 -57.19 34.18
N VAL A 14 63.87 -57.68 35.07
CA VAL A 14 64.26 -59.11 35.11
C VAL A 14 63.26 -59.97 35.89
N PHE A 15 62.45 -59.39 36.79
CA PHE A 15 61.44 -60.14 37.57
C PHE A 15 60.13 -60.39 36.81
N VAL A 16 59.87 -59.66 35.70
CA VAL A 16 58.64 -59.79 34.91
C VAL A 16 58.77 -60.81 33.76
N MET A 17 59.99 -61.22 33.40
CA MET A 17 60.21 -62.23 32.33
C MET A 17 60.25 -63.69 32.82
N GLY A 18 60.07 -63.96 34.12
CA GLY A 18 60.23 -65.29 34.71
C GLY A 18 58.96 -66.13 34.93
N MET A 19 57.77 -65.65 34.56
CA MET A 19 56.49 -66.34 34.86
C MET A 19 55.73 -66.81 33.61
N MET A 20 56.43 -67.34 32.61
CA MET A 20 55.81 -67.84 31.37
C MET A 20 56.08 -69.33 31.14
N VAL A 21 55.81 -70.20 32.11
CA VAL A 21 55.49 -71.62 31.85
C VAL A 21 54.65 -72.22 32.99
N SER A 22 53.33 -72.28 32.86
CA SER A 22 52.49 -73.32 33.48
C SER A 22 51.12 -73.40 32.80
N CYS A 23 50.60 -74.61 32.70
CA CYS A 23 49.52 -75.02 31.81
C CYS A 23 48.13 -74.51 32.24
N THR A 24 47.37 -73.94 31.31
CA THR A 24 45.90 -74.02 31.30
C THR A 24 45.42 -74.47 29.92
N LYS A 25 44.77 -75.63 29.86
CA LYS A 25 44.02 -76.07 28.69
C LYS A 25 42.78 -75.18 28.55
N GLU A 26 42.75 -74.31 27.56
CA GLU A 26 41.52 -73.62 27.16
C GLU A 26 40.64 -74.59 26.35
N GLY A 27 39.40 -74.79 26.79
CA GLY A 27 38.37 -75.38 25.94
C GLY A 27 38.01 -74.42 24.80
N PRO A 28 37.39 -74.89 23.70
CA PRO A 28 37.05 -74.02 22.59
C PRO A 28 36.14 -72.88 23.04
N ALA A 29 36.44 -71.66 22.57
CA ALA A 29 35.59 -70.49 22.79
C ALA A 29 34.15 -70.79 22.34
N GLY A 30 33.17 -70.48 23.20
CA GLY A 30 31.78 -70.44 22.77
C GLY A 30 31.63 -69.46 21.61
N LYS A 31 30.81 -69.81 20.61
CA LYS A 31 30.54 -68.91 19.48
C LYS A 31 29.87 -67.65 20.03
N ASP A 32 30.48 -66.48 19.80
CA ASP A 32 29.82 -65.20 20.06
C ASP A 32 28.50 -65.17 19.31
N GLY A 33 27.40 -64.85 20.01
CA GLY A 33 26.11 -64.65 19.36
C GLY A 33 26.22 -63.51 18.35
N ALA A 34 25.58 -63.66 17.19
CA ALA A 34 25.55 -62.60 16.19
C ALA A 34 25.02 -61.30 16.83
N PRO A 35 25.60 -60.13 16.54
CA PRO A 35 25.05 -58.85 16.97
C PRO A 35 23.57 -58.78 16.57
N GLY A 36 22.72 -58.31 17.49
CA GLY A 36 21.33 -58.00 17.15
C GLY A 36 21.30 -57.01 15.99
N LYS A 37 20.29 -57.12 15.10
CA LYS A 37 20.11 -56.11 14.05
C LYS A 37 19.91 -54.74 14.72
N ASP A 38 20.63 -53.74 14.23
CA ASP A 38 20.36 -52.35 14.56
C ASP A 38 18.88 -52.03 14.25
N GLY A 39 18.26 -51.20 15.09
CA GLY A 39 16.91 -50.70 14.83
C GLY A 39 16.89 -49.86 13.55
N GLU A 40 15.74 -49.77 12.89
CA GLU A 40 15.58 -48.84 11.77
C GLU A 40 15.68 -47.39 12.29
N ASP A 41 16.51 -46.58 11.64
CA ASP A 41 16.55 -45.14 11.91
C ASP A 41 15.14 -44.54 11.70
N GLY A 42 14.75 -43.62 12.59
CA GLY A 42 13.50 -42.89 12.44
C GLY A 42 13.49 -42.06 11.15
N ILE A 43 12.30 -41.80 10.60
CA ILE A 43 12.14 -40.88 9.47
C ILE A 43 12.56 -39.48 9.93
N ASN A 44 13.56 -38.90 9.25
CA ASN A 44 13.94 -37.50 9.46
C ASN A 44 12.70 -36.59 9.29
N GLY A 45 12.50 -35.67 10.23
CA GLY A 45 11.45 -34.66 10.10
C GLY A 45 11.64 -33.80 8.86
N GLN A 46 10.53 -33.27 8.32
CA GLN A 46 10.58 -32.28 7.25
C GLN A 46 11.31 -31.02 7.75
N ASP A 47 12.22 -30.48 6.95
CA ASP A 47 12.96 -29.25 7.28
C ASP A 47 11.97 -28.09 7.44
N GLY A 48 11.79 -27.63 8.68
CA GLY A 48 10.87 -26.53 9.03
C GLY A 48 11.28 -25.17 8.47
N THR A 49 12.45 -25.04 7.85
CA THR A 49 12.94 -23.79 7.26
C THR A 49 12.76 -23.71 5.75
N ALA A 50 12.45 -24.84 5.10
CA ALA A 50 12.37 -24.93 3.64
C ALA A 50 11.32 -24.00 3.02
N THR A 51 10.20 -23.75 3.72
CA THR A 51 9.17 -22.81 3.27
C THR A 51 9.57 -21.36 3.55
N CYS A 52 10.24 -21.11 4.68
CA CYS A 52 10.69 -19.76 5.08
C CYS A 52 11.67 -19.16 4.06
N VAL A 53 12.60 -19.97 3.53
CA VAL A 53 13.61 -19.52 2.56
C VAL A 53 13.04 -19.20 1.18
N GLN A 54 11.80 -19.59 0.88
CA GLN A 54 11.14 -19.20 -0.39
C GLN A 54 10.85 -17.70 -0.45
N CYS A 55 10.64 -17.08 0.72
CA CYS A 55 10.45 -15.65 0.86
C CYS A 55 11.69 -15.00 1.46
N HIS A 56 12.39 -15.61 2.43
CA HIS A 56 13.62 -15.13 3.07
C HIS A 56 14.88 -15.66 2.39
N ASP A 57 14.94 -15.52 1.07
CA ASP A 57 16.13 -15.83 0.30
C ASP A 57 17.16 -14.68 0.35
N ASN A 58 18.28 -14.87 -0.34
CA ASN A 58 19.31 -13.84 -0.52
C ASN A 58 19.00 -12.90 -1.71
N SER A 59 17.81 -12.97 -2.31
CA SER A 59 17.42 -12.03 -3.34
C SER A 59 17.28 -10.63 -2.71
N GLN A 60 17.84 -9.63 -3.38
CA GLN A 60 17.71 -8.24 -2.92
C GLN A 60 16.36 -7.62 -3.28
N VAL A 61 15.43 -8.41 -3.81
CA VAL A 61 14.13 -7.94 -4.32
C VAL A 61 13.30 -7.34 -3.19
N LYS A 62 13.17 -8.04 -2.06
CA LYS A 62 12.41 -7.54 -0.90
C LYS A 62 13.04 -6.28 -0.33
N PHE A 63 14.36 -6.24 -0.21
CA PHE A 63 15.06 -5.07 0.27
C PHE A 63 14.80 -3.84 -0.61
N ALA A 64 14.79 -4.01 -1.94
CA ALA A 64 14.39 -2.93 -2.85
C ALA A 64 12.94 -2.47 -2.65
N LYS A 65 12.00 -3.39 -2.36
CA LYS A 65 10.59 -3.03 -2.06
C LYS A 65 10.47 -2.30 -0.73
N THR A 66 11.22 -2.71 0.29
CA THR A 66 11.31 -2.01 1.57
C THR A 66 11.81 -0.58 1.37
N LEU A 67 12.91 -0.37 0.63
CA LEU A 67 13.43 0.97 0.36
C LEU A 67 12.43 1.84 -0.42
N GLN A 68 11.69 1.26 -1.37
CA GLN A 68 10.63 1.97 -2.09
C GLN A 68 9.51 2.40 -1.15
N TRP A 69 9.04 1.49 -0.29
CA TRP A 69 7.99 1.79 0.68
C TRP A 69 8.45 2.83 1.73
N GLU A 70 9.67 2.73 2.24
CA GLU A 70 10.23 3.69 3.20
C GLU A 70 10.30 5.11 2.63
N ALA A 71 10.38 5.26 1.30
CA ALA A 71 10.35 6.54 0.62
C ALA A 71 8.93 7.02 0.26
N SER A 72 7.90 6.21 0.45
CA SER A 72 6.51 6.56 0.14
C SER A 72 5.89 7.49 1.20
N VAL A 73 4.81 8.19 0.84
CA VAL A 73 4.01 8.97 1.80
C VAL A 73 3.30 8.08 2.82
N HIS A 74 3.01 6.82 2.49
CA HIS A 74 2.49 5.86 3.45
C HIS A 74 3.46 5.65 4.62
N ALA A 75 4.77 5.65 4.39
CA ALA A 75 5.77 5.55 5.46
C ALA A 75 6.09 6.91 6.10
N THR A 76 6.18 7.98 5.29
CA THR A 76 6.76 9.26 5.72
C THR A 76 5.73 10.32 6.14
N GLY A 77 4.45 10.12 5.80
CA GLY A 77 3.40 11.13 5.99
C GLY A 77 2.98 11.39 7.43
N GLY A 78 3.34 10.53 8.38
CA GLY A 78 3.09 10.74 9.82
C GLY A 78 1.62 10.67 10.27
N ASN A 79 0.66 10.53 9.34
CA ASN A 79 -0.77 10.55 9.68
C ASN A 79 -1.21 9.36 10.56
N PHE A 80 -0.41 8.31 10.69
CA PHE A 80 -0.69 7.17 11.56
C PHE A 80 -0.75 7.54 13.06
N GLU A 81 -0.23 8.72 13.43
CA GLU A 81 -0.41 9.29 14.77
C GLU A 81 -1.88 9.69 15.05
N ARG A 82 -2.71 9.85 14.01
CA ARG A 82 -4.17 9.98 14.14
C ARG A 82 -4.79 8.59 14.23
N ASN A 83 -4.70 8.02 15.41
CA ASN A 83 -5.04 6.63 15.68
C ASN A 83 -6.43 6.42 16.30
N ASP A 84 -7.26 7.46 16.39
CA ASP A 84 -8.67 7.32 16.76
C ASP A 84 -9.50 6.64 15.67
N ALA A 85 -10.65 6.08 16.03
CA ALA A 85 -11.42 5.14 15.20
C ALA A 85 -11.67 5.62 13.75
N ASP A 86 -12.03 6.89 13.57
CA ASP A 86 -12.35 7.48 12.26
C ASP A 86 -11.10 7.65 11.38
N CYS A 87 -9.98 8.07 11.96
CA CYS A 87 -8.73 8.32 11.25
C CYS A 87 -7.94 7.03 11.04
N ALA A 88 -7.91 6.16 12.05
CA ALA A 88 -7.17 4.91 12.06
C ALA A 88 -7.62 3.94 10.96
N ALA A 89 -8.90 4.04 10.56
CA ALA A 89 -9.50 3.32 9.46
C ALA A 89 -8.67 3.36 8.17
N CYS A 90 -8.04 4.49 7.88
CA CYS A 90 -7.20 4.67 6.69
C CYS A 90 -5.74 4.94 7.03
N HIS A 91 -5.45 5.51 8.20
CA HIS A 91 -4.11 6.00 8.55
C HIS A 91 -3.29 5.06 9.43
N THR A 92 -3.86 3.97 9.95
CA THR A 92 -3.07 2.92 10.59
C THR A 92 -3.23 1.58 9.87
N SER A 93 -2.16 0.77 9.85
CA SER A 93 -2.24 -0.59 9.29
C SER A 93 -3.27 -1.44 10.04
N GLN A 94 -3.26 -1.37 11.38
CA GLN A 94 -4.17 -2.15 12.22
C GLN A 94 -5.63 -1.71 12.06
N GLY A 95 -5.92 -0.41 12.09
CA GLY A 95 -7.28 0.11 11.95
C GLY A 95 -7.88 -0.18 10.58
N PHE A 96 -7.08 -0.11 9.52
CA PHE A 96 -7.49 -0.58 8.19
C PHE A 96 -7.87 -2.06 8.20
N LEU A 97 -7.03 -2.93 8.77
CA LEU A 97 -7.33 -4.37 8.82
C LEU A 97 -8.59 -4.66 9.65
N GLN A 98 -8.79 -3.95 10.77
CA GLN A 98 -9.97 -4.06 11.63
C GLN A 98 -11.25 -3.69 10.88
N ARG A 99 -11.32 -2.50 10.28
CA ARG A 99 -12.55 -2.04 9.59
C ARG A 99 -12.91 -2.95 8.43
N MET A 100 -11.90 -3.45 7.71
CA MET A 100 -12.11 -4.30 6.54
C MET A 100 -12.61 -5.68 6.96
N ALA A 101 -12.11 -6.23 8.06
CA ALA A 101 -12.63 -7.48 8.64
C ALA A 101 -14.08 -7.34 9.13
N ASN A 102 -14.44 -6.16 9.64
CA ASN A 102 -15.77 -5.88 10.22
C ASN A 102 -16.77 -5.31 9.19
N GLY A 103 -16.32 -4.89 8.02
CA GLY A 103 -17.16 -4.24 7.00
C GLY A 103 -17.67 -2.86 7.43
N THR A 104 -16.87 -2.12 8.20
CA THR A 104 -17.22 -0.80 8.76
C THR A 104 -16.42 0.33 8.09
N MET A 105 -16.87 1.58 8.27
CA MET A 105 -16.11 2.77 7.83
C MET A 105 -15.00 3.15 8.82
N GLU A 106 -15.20 2.85 10.10
CA GLU A 106 -14.29 3.17 11.21
C GLU A 106 -13.58 1.91 11.73
N ALA A 107 -12.43 2.10 12.37
CA ALA A 107 -11.78 1.07 13.16
C ALA A 107 -12.56 0.80 14.47
N ASP A 108 -12.16 -0.24 15.23
CA ASP A 108 -12.89 -0.67 16.43
C ASP A 108 -12.73 0.28 17.64
N GLY A 109 -11.86 1.28 17.50
CA GLY A 109 -11.51 2.24 18.55
C GLY A 109 -10.13 2.83 18.28
N THR A 110 -9.54 3.44 19.32
CA THR A 110 -8.17 3.94 19.26
C THR A 110 -7.18 2.78 19.10
N VAL A 111 -6.29 2.88 18.11
CA VAL A 111 -5.27 1.86 17.82
C VAL A 111 -4.02 2.09 18.66
N GLU A 112 -3.71 1.16 19.56
CA GLU A 112 -2.49 1.19 20.36
C GLU A 112 -1.25 0.79 19.54
N ASN A 113 -0.13 1.48 19.75
CA ASN A 113 1.11 1.34 18.97
C ASN A 113 0.85 1.37 17.45
N PRO A 114 0.28 2.47 16.93
CA PRO A 114 -0.16 2.54 15.54
C PRO A 114 1.03 2.42 14.59
N ASN A 115 0.89 1.59 13.57
CA ASN A 115 1.86 1.51 12.48
C ASN A 115 1.32 2.27 11.26
N PRO A 116 2.18 2.95 10.49
CA PRO A 116 1.81 3.43 9.15
C PRO A 116 1.36 2.27 8.25
N GLN A 117 0.67 2.61 7.15
CA GLN A 117 0.36 1.64 6.08
C GLN A 117 1.66 0.97 5.67
N ASN A 118 1.73 -0.35 5.78
CA ASN A 118 2.94 -1.13 5.59
C ASN A 118 2.65 -2.42 4.83
N CYS A 119 3.64 -3.29 4.73
CA CYS A 119 3.53 -4.53 3.97
C CYS A 119 2.32 -5.38 4.39
N TYR A 120 2.00 -5.44 5.69
CA TYR A 120 0.88 -6.21 6.24
C TYR A 120 -0.49 -5.56 5.97
N THR A 121 -0.53 -4.26 5.67
CA THR A 121 -1.76 -3.59 5.26
C THR A 121 -2.23 -4.14 3.91
N CYS A 122 -1.27 -4.35 3.00
CA CYS A 122 -1.57 -4.70 1.62
C CYS A 122 -1.46 -6.19 1.33
N HIS A 123 -0.56 -6.91 2.00
CA HIS A 123 -0.24 -8.32 1.73
C HIS A 123 -0.55 -9.21 2.92
N ASN A 124 -0.95 -10.47 2.65
CA ASN A 124 -1.31 -11.49 3.63
C ASN A 124 -0.08 -12.12 4.33
N ILE A 125 0.94 -11.33 4.66
CA ILE A 125 2.23 -11.79 5.19
C ILE A 125 2.02 -12.70 6.41
N HIS A 126 2.63 -13.89 6.36
CA HIS A 126 2.57 -14.94 7.39
C HIS A 126 1.18 -15.54 7.62
N SER A 127 0.30 -15.52 6.62
CA SER A 127 -1.01 -16.20 6.70
C SER A 127 -0.90 -17.68 6.34
N THR A 128 -0.13 -18.00 5.31
CA THR A 128 0.13 -19.36 4.82
C THR A 128 1.58 -19.78 4.98
N TYR A 129 2.49 -18.82 5.20
CA TYR A 129 3.93 -19.01 5.21
C TYR A 129 4.50 -19.47 3.85
N THR A 130 3.80 -19.17 2.75
CA THR A 130 4.20 -19.50 1.38
C THR A 130 4.25 -18.23 0.51
N PRO A 131 4.73 -18.28 -0.75
CA PRO A 131 4.66 -17.15 -1.67
C PRO A 131 3.24 -16.61 -1.90
N ASP A 132 2.18 -17.36 -1.57
CA ASP A 132 0.80 -16.88 -1.64
C ASP A 132 0.53 -15.71 -0.67
N ASP A 133 1.37 -15.55 0.36
CA ASP A 133 1.30 -14.42 1.32
C ASP A 133 1.59 -13.06 0.66
N TRP A 134 2.15 -13.04 -0.54
CA TRP A 134 2.25 -11.81 -1.35
C TRP A 134 0.92 -11.43 -2.03
N GLY A 135 -0.12 -12.24 -1.90
CA GLY A 135 -1.48 -11.89 -2.30
C GLY A 135 -2.05 -10.73 -1.47
N PHE A 136 -3.07 -10.05 -2.01
CA PHE A 136 -3.67 -8.90 -1.36
C PHE A 136 -4.53 -9.27 -0.15
N THR A 137 -4.51 -8.42 0.88
CA THR A 137 -5.45 -8.50 2.01
C THR A 137 -6.89 -8.33 1.55
N TYR A 138 -7.14 -7.39 0.64
CA TYR A 138 -8.45 -7.11 0.07
C TYR A 138 -8.33 -6.69 -1.40
N ASN A 139 -9.20 -7.22 -2.28
CA ASN A 139 -9.24 -6.87 -3.69
C ASN A 139 -10.65 -6.96 -4.31
N ALA A 140 -11.69 -7.12 -3.49
CA ALA A 140 -13.06 -7.14 -3.97
C ALA A 140 -13.50 -5.74 -4.46
N PRO A 141 -14.44 -5.65 -5.41
CA PRO A 141 -15.05 -4.39 -5.80
C PRO A 141 -15.52 -3.59 -4.58
N VAL A 142 -15.34 -2.27 -4.63
CA VAL A 142 -15.53 -1.39 -3.48
C VAL A 142 -16.79 -0.58 -3.64
N LYS A 143 -17.62 -0.56 -2.59
CA LYS A 143 -18.75 0.36 -2.48
C LYS A 143 -18.26 1.71 -1.97
N LEU A 144 -18.48 2.76 -2.75
CA LEU A 144 -18.06 4.12 -2.43
C LEU A 144 -18.91 4.71 -1.31
N TRP A 145 -18.26 5.31 -0.33
CA TRP A 145 -18.93 5.91 0.83
C TRP A 145 -19.88 7.05 0.48
N ILE A 146 -19.56 7.82 -0.57
CA ILE A 146 -20.27 9.06 -0.87
C ILE A 146 -21.65 8.82 -1.51
N ASN A 147 -21.85 7.70 -2.20
CA ASN A 147 -23.04 7.47 -3.02
C ASN A 147 -23.46 5.99 -3.13
N ASP A 148 -22.82 5.08 -2.39
CA ASP A 148 -23.06 3.63 -2.41
C ASP A 148 -22.87 2.94 -3.78
N GLU A 149 -22.31 3.61 -4.78
CA GLU A 149 -21.97 2.99 -6.05
C GLU A 149 -20.80 2.03 -5.91
N THR A 150 -20.81 0.94 -6.67
CA THR A 150 -19.72 -0.05 -6.65
C THR A 150 -18.79 0.18 -7.84
N VAL A 151 -17.50 0.33 -7.55
CA VAL A 151 -16.43 0.41 -8.55
C VAL A 151 -15.52 -0.80 -8.46
N ASP A 152 -14.97 -1.21 -9.60
CA ASP A 152 -14.01 -2.30 -9.69
C ASP A 152 -12.79 -1.85 -10.49
N PHE A 153 -11.68 -1.70 -9.77
CA PHE A 153 -10.38 -1.33 -10.28
C PHE A 153 -9.39 -2.51 -10.20
N GLY A 154 -9.87 -3.75 -10.14
CA GLY A 154 -9.04 -4.94 -10.09
C GLY A 154 -8.10 -4.89 -8.89
N LYS A 155 -6.78 -4.87 -9.14
CA LYS A 155 -5.78 -4.73 -8.06
C LYS A 155 -5.86 -3.38 -7.33
N GLY A 156 -6.33 -2.33 -8.00
CA GLY A 156 -6.56 -1.01 -7.42
C GLY A 156 -7.69 -0.97 -6.37
N ASN A 157 -8.51 -2.02 -6.26
CA ASN A 157 -9.54 -2.12 -5.24
C ASN A 157 -8.97 -2.01 -3.82
N LEU A 158 -7.74 -2.48 -3.58
CA LEU A 158 -7.09 -2.28 -2.30
C LEU A 158 -6.87 -0.79 -1.98
N CYS A 159 -6.42 -0.01 -2.97
CA CYS A 159 -6.10 1.41 -2.83
C CYS A 159 -7.35 2.23 -2.50
N ILE A 160 -8.43 1.98 -3.23
CA ILE A 160 -9.67 2.76 -3.10
C ILE A 160 -10.43 2.46 -1.82
N ASN A 161 -10.08 1.44 -1.04
CA ASN A 161 -10.64 1.34 0.30
C ASN A 161 -10.27 2.59 1.13
N CYS A 162 -9.07 3.16 0.97
CA CYS A 162 -8.65 4.38 1.69
C CYS A 162 -8.83 5.66 0.86
N HIS A 163 -8.60 5.59 -0.45
CA HIS A 163 -8.73 6.73 -1.37
C HIS A 163 -10.18 7.00 -1.76
N GLN A 164 -11.00 7.30 -0.75
CA GLN A 164 -12.37 7.79 -0.88
C GLN A 164 -12.51 9.13 -0.16
N ALA A 165 -13.28 10.05 -0.73
CA ALA A 165 -13.59 11.32 -0.08
C ALA A 165 -14.34 11.10 1.24
N ARG A 166 -14.13 11.99 2.23
CA ARG A 166 -15.09 12.07 3.35
C ARG A 166 -16.43 12.55 2.78
N ILE A 167 -17.50 12.05 3.39
CA ILE A 167 -18.87 12.41 3.03
C ILE A 167 -19.16 13.80 3.62
N PRO A 168 -19.53 14.80 2.80
CA PRO A 168 -20.03 16.07 3.31
C PRO A 168 -21.32 15.86 4.11
N ASP A 169 -21.41 16.49 5.28
CA ASP A 169 -22.63 16.53 6.08
C ASP A 169 -22.92 17.99 6.47
N PRO A 170 -24.08 18.57 6.09
CA PRO A 170 -25.11 17.99 5.24
C PRO A 170 -24.67 17.82 3.77
N PHE A 171 -25.23 16.82 3.08
CA PHE A 171 -24.93 16.54 1.67
C PHE A 171 -25.82 17.41 0.75
N PRO A 172 -25.26 18.14 -0.23
CA PRO A 172 -26.05 18.98 -1.13
C PRO A 172 -26.81 18.14 -2.17
N VAL A 173 -28.05 18.56 -2.50
CA VAL A 173 -28.89 17.89 -3.51
C VAL A 173 -29.30 18.89 -4.59
N VAL A 174 -29.24 18.49 -5.86
CA VAL A 174 -29.60 19.37 -6.99
C VAL A 174 -31.05 19.83 -6.86
N GLY A 175 -31.28 21.14 -6.87
CA GLY A 175 -32.60 21.73 -6.65
C GLY A 175 -33.14 21.56 -5.21
N GLY A 176 -32.29 21.12 -4.28
CA GLY A 176 -32.61 20.95 -2.87
C GLY A 176 -32.63 22.26 -2.08
N SER A 177 -32.83 22.15 -0.78
CA SER A 177 -32.79 23.28 0.15
C SER A 177 -31.38 23.79 0.39
N ASP A 178 -31.28 24.99 0.94
CA ASP A 178 -30.02 25.54 1.44
C ASP A 178 -29.36 24.59 2.45
N VAL A 179 -28.03 24.64 2.49
CA VAL A 179 -27.12 23.75 3.22
C VAL A 179 -26.37 24.59 4.25
N GLU A 180 -26.38 24.16 5.50
CA GLU A 180 -25.63 24.82 6.58
C GLU A 180 -24.19 24.28 6.64
N ILE A 181 -23.22 25.14 6.32
CA ILE A 181 -21.81 24.80 6.33
C ILE A 181 -21.22 25.13 7.70
N GLY A 182 -21.07 24.12 8.55
CA GLY A 182 -20.58 24.29 9.92
C GLY A 182 -19.05 24.31 10.10
N SER A 183 -18.28 23.98 9.05
CA SER A 183 -16.83 23.79 9.15
C SER A 183 -16.09 24.37 7.95
N PRO A 184 -14.90 24.98 8.15
CA PRO A 184 -14.03 25.37 7.05
C PRO A 184 -13.44 24.16 6.29
N TYR A 185 -13.57 22.96 6.87
CA TYR A 185 -13.23 21.67 6.32
C TYR A 185 -14.48 20.91 5.88
N TRP A 186 -15.51 21.59 5.35
CA TRP A 186 -16.66 20.92 4.76
C TRP A 186 -16.40 20.56 3.29
N GLY A 187 -16.94 19.43 2.83
CA GLY A 187 -16.93 19.01 1.41
C GLY A 187 -16.25 17.67 1.18
N ALA A 188 -16.19 17.26 -0.09
CA ALA A 188 -15.64 15.96 -0.51
C ALA A 188 -14.10 15.95 -0.53
N HIS A 189 -13.51 15.86 0.65
CA HIS A 189 -12.06 15.71 0.89
C HIS A 189 -11.86 14.83 2.13
N HIS A 190 -10.70 14.24 2.38
CA HIS A 190 -9.54 14.06 1.50
C HIS A 190 -9.69 12.75 0.72
N GLY A 191 -8.86 12.55 -0.31
CA GLY A 191 -8.79 11.27 -1.03
C GLY A 191 -9.87 10.97 -2.10
N PRO A 192 -10.36 11.93 -2.90
CA PRO A 192 -11.42 11.67 -3.88
C PRO A 192 -10.97 10.92 -5.15
N GLN A 193 -9.75 10.35 -5.19
CA GLN A 193 -9.20 9.72 -6.40
C GLN A 193 -10.09 8.61 -6.94
N GLY A 194 -10.70 7.83 -6.04
CA GLY A 194 -11.63 6.79 -6.41
C GLY A 194 -12.90 7.29 -7.11
N LEU A 195 -13.39 8.47 -6.71
CA LEU A 195 -14.57 9.10 -7.29
C LEU A 195 -14.27 9.64 -8.69
N ILE A 196 -13.14 10.34 -8.85
CA ILE A 196 -12.75 10.90 -10.14
C ILE A 196 -12.43 9.80 -11.14
N LEU A 197 -11.61 8.80 -10.78
CA LEU A 197 -11.31 7.68 -11.67
C LEU A 197 -12.57 6.87 -12.00
N GLY A 198 -13.49 6.72 -11.06
CA GLY A 198 -14.79 6.06 -11.27
C GLY A 198 -15.76 6.89 -12.11
N GLY A 199 -15.54 8.21 -12.20
CA GLY A 199 -16.46 9.11 -12.90
C GLY A 199 -17.79 9.28 -12.18
N THR A 200 -17.75 9.40 -10.86
CA THR A 200 -18.95 9.45 -10.01
C THR A 200 -18.74 10.35 -8.80
N GLY A 201 -19.75 10.49 -7.95
CA GLY A 201 -19.69 11.19 -6.66
C GLY A 201 -19.66 12.72 -6.72
N ALA A 202 -19.68 13.34 -7.90
CA ALA A 202 -19.78 14.79 -8.02
C ALA A 202 -21.21 15.28 -7.76
N PHE A 203 -21.32 16.55 -7.40
CA PHE A 203 -22.58 17.27 -7.49
C PHE A 203 -22.84 17.63 -8.96
N GLU A 204 -23.53 16.74 -9.69
CA GLU A 204 -23.77 16.90 -11.12
C GLU A 204 -24.82 17.98 -11.40
N ILE A 205 -24.34 19.13 -11.90
CA ILE A 205 -25.16 20.25 -12.35
C ILE A 205 -24.97 20.45 -13.84
N GLY A 206 -26.02 20.80 -14.57
CA GLY A 206 -25.96 20.87 -16.03
C GLY A 206 -25.84 19.48 -16.68
N ASP A 207 -25.30 19.45 -17.90
CA ASP A 207 -25.26 18.26 -18.75
C ASP A 207 -23.83 17.95 -19.24
N GLY A 208 -23.65 16.85 -19.99
CA GLY A 208 -22.41 16.57 -20.71
C GLY A 208 -21.38 15.70 -19.97
N TYR A 209 -21.73 15.18 -18.79
CA TYR A 209 -20.90 14.23 -18.06
C TYR A 209 -20.60 12.99 -18.90
N SER A 210 -19.32 12.65 -19.01
CA SER A 210 -18.87 11.45 -19.70
C SER A 210 -17.51 11.03 -19.16
N ASN A 211 -17.22 9.74 -19.26
CA ASN A 211 -15.97 9.17 -18.78
C ASN A 211 -14.91 9.08 -19.86
N GLY A 212 -13.65 9.29 -19.47
CA GLY A 212 -12.48 9.05 -20.30
C GLY A 212 -12.18 7.55 -20.44
N LEU A 213 -11.33 7.20 -21.42
CA LEU A 213 -10.97 5.81 -21.68
C LEU A 213 -10.21 5.13 -20.52
N HIS A 214 -9.58 5.90 -19.62
CA HIS A 214 -8.92 5.32 -18.44
C HIS A 214 -9.89 4.53 -17.55
N THR A 215 -11.15 4.96 -17.44
CA THR A 215 -12.19 4.29 -16.66
C THR A 215 -12.51 2.86 -17.14
N THR A 216 -12.21 2.53 -18.39
CA THR A 216 -12.56 1.25 -19.01
C THR A 216 -11.35 0.44 -19.48
N LEU A 217 -10.27 1.10 -19.90
CA LEU A 217 -9.06 0.44 -20.39
C LEU A 217 -8.04 0.12 -19.30
N VAL A 218 -8.08 0.82 -18.16
CA VAL A 218 -7.14 0.62 -17.04
C VAL A 218 -7.79 -0.29 -16.00
N THR A 219 -7.84 -1.59 -16.28
CA THR A 219 -8.60 -2.58 -15.48
C THR A 219 -8.02 -2.83 -14.09
N ASP A 220 -6.71 -2.66 -13.91
CA ASP A 220 -6.02 -2.75 -12.61
C ASP A 220 -5.95 -1.38 -11.90
N GLY A 221 -6.59 -0.35 -12.46
CA GLY A 221 -6.72 1.00 -11.91
C GLY A 221 -5.39 1.61 -11.46
N CYS A 222 -5.31 1.95 -10.18
CA CYS A 222 -4.22 2.73 -9.58
C CYS A 222 -2.84 2.11 -9.82
N VAL A 223 -2.72 0.78 -9.71
CA VAL A 223 -1.42 0.11 -9.76
C VAL A 223 -0.80 0.12 -11.15
N THR A 224 -1.59 0.34 -12.20
CA THR A 224 -1.09 0.45 -13.58
C THR A 224 -0.14 1.63 -13.75
N CYS A 225 -0.43 2.77 -13.11
CA CYS A 225 0.40 3.98 -13.21
C CYS A 225 1.30 4.16 -11.99
N HIS A 226 0.73 4.10 -10.78
CA HIS A 226 1.45 4.41 -9.53
C HIS A 226 2.43 3.31 -9.13
N MET A 227 2.16 2.06 -9.49
CA MET A 227 3.05 0.92 -9.22
C MET A 227 3.72 0.38 -10.48
N ALA A 228 3.80 1.19 -11.55
CA ALA A 228 4.57 0.89 -12.74
C ALA A 228 6.06 0.66 -12.40
N THR A 229 6.88 0.31 -13.41
CA THR A 229 8.32 0.10 -13.21
C THR A 229 8.94 1.25 -12.41
N ALA A 230 9.62 0.90 -11.33
CA ALA A 230 10.12 1.87 -10.38
C ALA A 230 11.37 2.60 -10.89
N TYR A 231 11.45 3.89 -10.62
CA TYR A 231 12.66 4.68 -10.73
C TYR A 231 13.29 4.82 -9.35
N GLY A 232 14.11 3.83 -8.97
CA GLY A 232 14.74 3.75 -7.66
C GLY A 232 13.69 3.81 -6.52
N THR A 233 13.83 4.80 -5.66
CA THR A 233 12.93 5.12 -4.54
C THR A 233 12.14 6.41 -4.77
N GLN A 234 12.10 6.93 -6.00
CA GLN A 234 11.45 8.21 -6.31
C GLN A 234 10.05 8.06 -6.92
N ALA A 235 9.88 7.11 -7.85
CA ALA A 235 8.60 6.87 -8.56
C ALA A 235 8.35 5.38 -8.82
N GLY A 236 7.08 5.01 -9.04
CA GLY A 236 6.65 3.67 -9.37
C GLY A 236 6.83 2.67 -8.22
N GLY A 237 6.60 1.38 -8.51
CA GLY A 237 6.76 0.30 -7.55
C GLY A 237 6.06 0.57 -6.22
N HIS A 238 6.78 0.39 -5.10
CA HIS A 238 6.23 0.62 -3.76
C HIS A 238 6.47 2.04 -3.22
N THR A 239 6.88 2.99 -4.07
CA THR A 239 6.81 4.42 -3.70
C THR A 239 5.41 4.97 -3.96
N MET A 240 4.70 4.37 -4.92
CA MET A 240 3.40 4.78 -5.45
C MET A 240 3.37 6.20 -6.03
N ASN A 241 4.53 6.85 -6.11
CA ASN A 241 4.64 8.19 -6.67
C ASN A 241 4.75 8.13 -8.20
N ILE A 242 4.25 9.15 -8.89
CA ILE A 242 4.27 9.21 -10.35
C ILE A 242 5.34 10.14 -10.90
N THR A 243 6.10 10.83 -10.05
CA THR A 243 7.17 11.73 -10.49
C THR A 243 8.52 11.37 -9.89
N TYR A 244 9.60 11.69 -10.60
CA TYR A 244 10.97 11.57 -10.12
C TYR A 244 11.81 12.75 -10.60
N MET A 245 12.91 13.03 -9.91
CA MET A 245 13.86 14.05 -10.32
C MET A 245 14.89 13.47 -11.29
N TYR A 246 15.04 14.11 -12.45
CA TYR A 246 16.04 13.80 -13.45
C TYR A 246 16.81 15.05 -13.85
N HIS A 247 18.12 15.08 -13.57
CA HIS A 247 18.99 16.23 -13.83
C HIS A 247 18.46 17.60 -13.33
N GLY A 248 17.79 17.61 -12.17
CA GLY A 248 17.29 18.85 -11.54
C GLY A 248 15.89 19.28 -11.98
N HIS A 249 15.21 18.49 -12.83
CA HIS A 249 13.82 18.72 -13.23
C HIS A 249 12.95 17.54 -12.83
N GLU A 250 11.70 17.82 -12.47
CA GLU A 250 10.70 16.79 -12.21
C GLU A 250 10.23 16.17 -13.53
N VAL A 251 10.08 14.85 -13.55
CA VAL A 251 9.67 14.06 -14.70
C VAL A 251 8.60 13.07 -14.27
N ILE A 252 7.59 12.88 -15.12
CA ILE A 252 6.53 11.89 -14.90
C ILE A 252 7.04 10.49 -15.29
N ASN A 253 6.82 9.52 -14.42
CA ASN A 253 7.08 8.11 -14.68
C ASN A 253 6.00 7.54 -15.62
N THR A 254 6.27 7.63 -16.93
CA THR A 254 5.35 7.16 -17.98
C THR A 254 5.42 5.65 -18.23
N ALA A 255 6.14 4.88 -17.42
CA ALA A 255 6.28 3.43 -17.59
C ALA A 255 4.93 2.69 -17.62
N GLY A 256 3.93 3.18 -16.89
CA GLY A 256 2.56 2.63 -16.91
C GLY A 256 1.75 3.03 -18.15
N CYS A 257 2.09 4.16 -18.77
CA CYS A 257 1.33 4.76 -19.86
C CYS A 257 1.67 4.15 -21.23
N ILE A 258 2.95 3.79 -21.44
CA ILE A 258 3.49 3.42 -22.76
C ILE A 258 2.94 2.09 -23.31
N SER A 259 2.19 1.33 -22.50
CA SER A 259 1.46 0.14 -22.96
C SER A 259 0.29 0.49 -23.90
N CYS A 260 -0.31 1.69 -23.74
CA CYS A 260 -1.40 2.19 -24.57
C CYS A 260 -1.00 3.46 -25.35
N HIS A 261 -0.07 4.25 -24.82
CA HIS A 261 0.42 5.49 -25.42
C HIS A 261 1.82 5.28 -26.02
N THR A 262 1.88 4.78 -27.25
CA THR A 262 3.13 4.33 -27.87
C THR A 262 4.06 5.46 -28.34
N ASP A 263 3.54 6.68 -28.50
CA ASP A 263 4.32 7.87 -28.82
C ASP A 263 4.61 8.67 -27.55
N ALA A 264 5.86 8.63 -27.10
CA ALA A 264 6.27 9.29 -25.87
C ALA A 264 6.23 10.82 -25.95
N SER A 265 6.50 11.41 -27.12
CA SER A 265 6.44 12.86 -27.29
C SER A 265 5.00 13.33 -27.23
N ALA A 266 4.12 12.68 -28.01
CA ALA A 266 2.70 13.01 -28.01
C ALA A 266 2.03 12.76 -26.65
N LEU A 267 2.50 11.75 -25.90
CA LEU A 267 2.04 11.51 -24.53
C LEU A 267 2.41 12.68 -23.60
N ASN A 268 3.66 13.13 -23.62
CA ASN A 268 4.10 14.24 -22.77
C ASN A 268 3.31 15.53 -23.08
N ASP A 269 3.18 15.87 -24.37
CA ASP A 269 2.40 17.04 -24.81
C ASP A 269 0.95 16.94 -24.34
N LYS A 270 0.36 15.74 -24.42
CA LYS A 270 -1.01 15.50 -23.96
C LYS A 270 -1.16 15.65 -22.44
N ILE A 271 -0.20 15.14 -21.66
CA ILE A 271 -0.24 15.29 -20.20
C ILE A 271 -0.15 16.77 -19.84
N GLU A 272 0.84 17.49 -20.37
CA GLU A 272 1.04 18.92 -20.09
C GLU A 272 -0.20 19.75 -20.46
N ALA A 273 -0.75 19.55 -21.65
CA ALA A 273 -1.96 20.24 -22.09
C ALA A 273 -3.16 19.93 -21.19
N THR A 274 -3.31 18.67 -20.76
CA THR A 274 -4.41 18.24 -19.89
C THR A 274 -4.30 18.90 -18.52
N GLN A 275 -3.13 18.84 -17.89
CA GLN A 275 -2.91 19.41 -16.56
C GLN A 275 -3.08 20.94 -16.59
N THR A 276 -2.53 21.61 -17.62
CA THR A 276 -2.66 23.06 -17.80
C THR A 276 -4.13 23.48 -17.94
N GLU A 277 -4.91 22.81 -18.78
CA GLU A 277 -6.35 23.09 -18.94
C GLU A 277 -7.09 23.01 -17.60
N PHE A 278 -6.83 21.95 -16.82
CA PHE A 278 -7.54 21.75 -15.55
C PHE A 278 -7.09 22.68 -14.44
N ASP A 279 -5.82 23.06 -14.41
CA ASP A 279 -5.33 24.07 -13.47
C ASP A 279 -5.95 25.44 -13.74
N GLU A 280 -6.08 25.83 -15.01
CA GLU A 280 -6.75 27.09 -15.40
C GLU A 280 -8.24 27.09 -15.05
N LEU A 281 -8.95 25.98 -15.32
CA LEU A 281 -10.36 25.84 -14.96
C LEU A 281 -10.57 25.83 -13.43
N LEU A 282 -9.72 25.11 -12.69
CA LEU A 282 -9.80 25.06 -11.24
C LEU A 282 -9.49 26.42 -10.61
N ALA A 283 -8.49 27.14 -11.12
CA ALA A 283 -8.19 28.51 -10.69
C ALA A 283 -9.38 29.45 -10.96
N THR A 284 -9.97 29.38 -12.15
CA THR A 284 -11.15 30.18 -12.51
C THR A 284 -12.32 29.93 -11.55
N LEU A 285 -12.60 28.66 -11.23
CA LEU A 285 -13.65 28.31 -10.28
C LEU A 285 -13.32 28.79 -8.86
N GLY A 286 -12.06 28.66 -8.45
CA GLY A 286 -11.57 29.14 -7.15
C GLY A 286 -11.78 30.64 -6.98
N ASP A 287 -11.43 31.44 -7.98
CA ASP A 287 -11.62 32.90 -7.98
C ASP A 287 -13.10 33.28 -7.86
N LEU A 288 -13.99 32.58 -8.56
CA LEU A 288 -15.44 32.80 -8.46
C LEU A 288 -15.97 32.49 -7.06
N LEU A 289 -15.55 31.36 -6.47
CA LEU A 289 -15.95 30.96 -5.12
C LEU A 289 -15.45 31.94 -4.05
N ILE A 290 -14.24 32.46 -4.20
CA ILE A 290 -13.67 33.48 -3.32
C ILE A 290 -14.43 34.81 -3.47
N ALA A 291 -14.67 35.25 -4.70
CA ALA A 291 -15.39 36.50 -4.97
C ALA A 291 -16.82 36.52 -4.41
N GLN A 292 -17.47 35.34 -4.34
CA GLN A 292 -18.80 35.19 -3.76
C GLN A 292 -18.81 35.00 -2.22
N GLY A 293 -17.64 34.91 -1.58
CA GLY A 293 -17.55 34.66 -0.14
C GLY A 293 -17.97 33.24 0.27
N ILE A 294 -17.89 32.27 -0.66
CA ILE A 294 -18.14 30.85 -0.38
C ILE A 294 -16.88 30.19 0.20
N MET A 295 -15.71 30.66 -0.22
CA MET A 295 -14.40 30.12 0.13
C MET A 295 -13.41 31.25 0.44
N ASP A 296 -12.44 31.02 1.31
CA ASP A 296 -11.35 31.96 1.60
C ASP A 296 -10.13 31.77 0.67
N GLU A 297 -9.15 32.66 0.78
CA GLU A 297 -7.90 32.61 0.00
C GLU A 297 -7.01 31.40 0.32
N ASN A 298 -7.29 30.68 1.41
CA ASN A 298 -6.62 29.41 1.75
C ASN A 298 -7.41 28.19 1.25
N PHE A 299 -8.39 28.43 0.38
CA PHE A 299 -9.29 27.44 -0.18
C PHE A 299 -10.10 26.65 0.86
N ARG A 300 -10.47 27.32 1.96
CA ARG A 300 -11.36 26.79 3.01
C ARG A 300 -12.76 27.33 2.84
N ALA A 301 -13.75 26.49 3.15
CA ALA A 301 -15.14 26.93 3.15
C ALA A 301 -15.32 28.09 4.16
N ILE A 302 -16.10 29.10 3.81
CA ILE A 302 -16.53 30.11 4.77
C ILE A 302 -17.81 29.59 5.44
N PRO A 303 -17.82 29.32 6.75
CA PRO A 303 -19.01 28.78 7.41
C PRO A 303 -20.24 29.68 7.29
N GLY A 304 -21.40 29.07 7.13
CA GLY A 304 -22.68 29.74 6.99
C GLY A 304 -23.66 28.97 6.08
N THR A 305 -24.82 29.57 5.85
CA THR A 305 -25.84 28.99 4.97
C THR A 305 -25.53 29.28 3.51
N MET A 306 -25.45 28.24 2.69
CA MET A 306 -25.25 28.32 1.24
C MET A 306 -26.44 27.71 0.52
N THR A 307 -26.76 28.18 -0.69
CA THR A 307 -27.71 27.43 -1.54
C THR A 307 -27.15 26.04 -1.85
N ALA A 308 -28.02 25.07 -2.15
CA ALA A 308 -27.58 23.73 -2.55
C ALA A 308 -26.58 23.76 -3.72
N THR A 309 -26.77 24.66 -4.68
CA THR A 309 -25.84 24.84 -5.80
C THR A 309 -24.48 25.36 -5.35
N GLN A 310 -24.42 26.37 -4.49
CA GLN A 310 -23.14 26.90 -3.98
C GLN A 310 -22.37 25.84 -3.17
N ALA A 311 -23.07 25.13 -2.28
CA ALA A 311 -22.47 24.04 -1.52
C ALA A 311 -21.98 22.90 -2.44
N GLY A 312 -22.79 22.51 -3.42
CA GLY A 312 -22.43 21.49 -4.40
C GLY A 312 -21.24 21.88 -5.28
N VAL A 313 -21.15 23.14 -5.70
CA VAL A 313 -19.99 23.65 -6.46
C VAL A 313 -18.72 23.68 -5.58
N LEU A 314 -18.82 24.10 -4.33
CA LEU A 314 -17.71 24.02 -3.37
C LEU A 314 -17.25 22.57 -3.14
N MET A 315 -18.19 21.63 -3.03
CA MET A 315 -17.90 20.20 -2.94
C MET A 315 -17.14 19.72 -4.19
N ASN A 316 -17.60 20.08 -5.39
CA ASN A 316 -16.93 19.74 -6.67
C ASN A 316 -15.51 20.31 -6.74
N PHE A 317 -15.32 21.57 -6.36
CA PHE A 317 -14.01 22.21 -6.32
C PHE A 317 -13.05 21.45 -5.38
N ASN A 318 -13.49 21.13 -4.16
CA ASN A 318 -12.70 20.35 -3.22
C ASN A 318 -12.38 18.94 -3.75
N MET A 319 -13.35 18.27 -4.38
CA MET A 319 -13.17 16.94 -4.97
C MET A 319 -12.12 16.96 -6.09
N VAL A 320 -12.17 17.92 -7.00
CA VAL A 320 -11.21 18.01 -8.13
C VAL A 320 -9.83 18.45 -7.65
N ARG A 321 -9.75 19.41 -6.72
CA ARG A 321 -8.47 19.88 -6.16
C ARG A 321 -7.74 18.77 -5.41
N GLU A 322 -8.45 18.04 -4.55
CA GLU A 322 -7.87 17.02 -3.66
C GLU A 322 -7.61 15.69 -4.37
N ASP A 323 -8.15 15.51 -5.58
CA ASP A 323 -7.79 14.39 -6.45
C ASP A 323 -6.31 14.45 -6.82
N GLY A 324 -5.79 15.65 -7.08
CA GLY A 324 -4.37 15.90 -7.32
C GLY A 324 -3.81 15.30 -8.60
N SER A 325 -4.63 14.70 -9.47
CA SER A 325 -4.17 14.17 -10.76
C SER A 325 -4.13 15.23 -11.86
N HIS A 326 -4.64 16.44 -11.58
CA HIS A 326 -4.81 17.50 -12.58
C HIS A 326 -5.60 16.95 -13.80
N GLY A 327 -6.68 16.22 -13.51
CA GLY A 327 -7.61 15.62 -14.46
C GLY A 327 -7.11 14.40 -15.24
N VAL A 328 -5.89 13.90 -14.98
CA VAL A 328 -5.37 12.69 -15.65
C VAL A 328 -6.18 11.44 -15.32
N HIS A 329 -6.75 11.36 -14.11
CA HIS A 329 -7.61 10.23 -13.72
C HIS A 329 -8.85 10.12 -14.64
N ASN A 330 -9.53 11.23 -14.92
CA ASN A 330 -10.73 11.23 -15.76
C ASN A 330 -11.06 12.62 -16.36
N GLY A 331 -10.29 13.02 -17.38
CA GLY A 331 -10.38 14.38 -17.92
C GLY A 331 -11.76 14.75 -18.49
N ASN A 332 -12.48 13.81 -19.11
CA ASN A 332 -13.81 14.13 -19.64
C ASN A 332 -14.80 14.49 -18.53
N TYR A 333 -14.76 13.75 -17.43
CA TYR A 333 -15.63 13.97 -16.28
C TYR A 333 -15.25 15.25 -15.53
N VAL A 334 -13.95 15.45 -15.26
CA VAL A 334 -13.44 16.66 -14.59
C VAL A 334 -13.76 17.92 -15.40
N ARG A 335 -13.64 17.88 -16.73
CA ARG A 335 -14.00 19.00 -17.60
C ARG A 335 -15.47 19.38 -17.47
N ALA A 336 -16.37 18.40 -17.46
CA ALA A 336 -17.80 18.65 -17.28
C ALA A 336 -18.09 19.25 -15.90
N ILE A 337 -17.49 18.68 -14.84
CA ILE A 337 -17.61 19.20 -13.47
C ILE A 337 -17.22 20.68 -13.41
N LEU A 338 -16.02 21.03 -13.86
CA LEU A 338 -15.48 22.38 -13.72
C LEU A 338 -16.25 23.38 -14.60
N ASN A 339 -16.52 23.07 -15.87
CA ASN A 339 -17.26 23.97 -16.75
C ASN A 339 -18.67 24.26 -16.24
N ASN A 340 -19.40 23.22 -15.79
CA ASN A 340 -20.75 23.41 -15.29
C ASN A 340 -20.76 24.15 -13.95
N SER A 341 -19.75 23.91 -13.12
CA SER A 341 -19.56 24.62 -11.84
C SER A 341 -19.20 26.09 -12.03
N ILE A 342 -18.35 26.42 -13.00
CA ILE A 342 -18.04 27.80 -13.39
C ILE A 342 -19.30 28.48 -13.92
N ALA A 343 -20.03 27.84 -14.83
CA ALA A 343 -21.25 28.40 -15.41
C ALA A 343 -22.33 28.68 -14.34
N ALA A 344 -22.41 27.86 -13.29
CA ALA A 344 -23.35 28.09 -12.18
C ALA A 344 -22.95 29.24 -11.24
N MET A 345 -21.67 29.65 -11.25
CA MET A 345 -21.13 30.72 -10.40
C MET A 345 -20.93 32.06 -11.14
N GLN A 346 -21.28 32.13 -12.42
CA GLN A 346 -21.28 33.35 -13.24
C GLN A 346 -22.65 34.03 -13.23
#